data_AF-A0AAD2XVR3-F1
#
_entry.id   AF-A0AAD2XVR3-F1
#
_cell.length_a   1.000
_cell.length_b   1.000
_cell.length_c   1.000
_cell.angle_alpha   90.00
_cell.angle_beta   90.00
_cell.angle_gamma   90.00
#
_symmetry.space_group_name_H-M   'P 1'
#
loop_
_entity.id
_entity.type
_entity.pdbx_description
1 polymer ?
#
loop_
_entity_poly.entity_id
_entity_poly.type
_entity_poly.pdbx_seq_one_letter_code
_entity_poly.pdbx_strand_id
1 'polypeptide(L)'
;MLAVCIGLAGAPLVAGCGAAPPATTAATASVTTSATKAVAAQDNPSSTTATPGRYGNPAAAARYWAAQSLEDNCGLVSVADVVGEITGTAPSERQMLDLAESTPSGTNPGPIYAPRNDPSHSGPNAGIELADLVVLLDHFGIKSEMVSATEPDRTGLPALEQYLAKNRKIIAFVNSSVILNADDQRTKADHFLVVTGIDTDTQIVHLNDPGIDHADEQVGVATFMTAWETSDQSIVVTAAPI
;
A
#
# COMPACT_ATOMS: atom_id res chain seq x y z
N MET A 1 16.58 -29.00 -65.06
CA MET A 1 16.09 -27.90 -64.20
C MET A 1 16.41 -28.30 -62.76
N LEU A 2 17.50 -27.75 -62.21
CA LEU A 2 17.52 -26.82 -61.05
C LEU A 2 16.60 -27.28 -59.91
N ALA A 3 17.04 -27.47 -58.66
CA ALA A 3 18.04 -26.68 -57.94
C ALA A 3 18.79 -27.50 -56.87
N VAL A 4 20.03 -27.07 -56.64
CA VAL A 4 20.90 -27.46 -55.53
C VAL A 4 20.59 -26.54 -54.34
N CYS A 5 20.45 -27.10 -53.14
CA CYS A 5 20.59 -26.35 -51.89
C CYS A 5 21.61 -27.06 -50.98
N ILE A 6 22.63 -26.30 -50.59
CA ILE A 6 23.74 -26.67 -49.71
C ILE A 6 23.50 -26.05 -48.33
N GLY A 7 23.87 -26.80 -47.29
CA GLY A 7 24.33 -26.29 -45.99
C GLY A 7 23.26 -26.21 -44.89
N LEU A 8 23.55 -26.43 -43.61
CA LEU A 8 24.79 -26.78 -42.91
C LEU A 8 24.40 -27.27 -41.49
N ALA A 9 25.36 -27.91 -40.85
CA ALA A 9 25.36 -28.61 -39.57
C ALA A 9 24.57 -27.97 -38.40
N GLY A 10 24.11 -28.86 -37.51
CA GLY A 10 23.38 -28.52 -36.30
C GLY A 10 24.24 -28.07 -35.11
N ALA A 11 23.52 -27.71 -34.05
CA ALA A 11 24.00 -27.59 -32.69
C ALA A 11 22.89 -28.10 -31.75
N PRO A 12 23.18 -29.02 -30.81
CA PRO A 12 22.29 -29.34 -29.69
C PRO A 12 22.61 -28.45 -28.48
N LEU A 13 21.88 -28.69 -27.39
CA LEU A 13 22.12 -28.23 -26.00
C LEU A 13 21.49 -26.85 -25.67
N VAL A 14 20.88 -26.59 -24.51
CA VAL A 14 20.66 -27.34 -23.27
C VAL A 14 19.56 -26.59 -22.49
N ALA A 15 18.66 -27.32 -21.85
CA ALA A 15 17.79 -26.77 -20.81
C ALA A 15 18.65 -26.39 -19.59
N GLY A 16 18.69 -25.11 -19.24
CA GLY A 16 19.42 -24.60 -18.09
C GLY A 16 18.47 -23.91 -17.11
N CYS A 17 18.05 -24.64 -16.07
CA CYS A 17 17.58 -24.01 -14.83
C CYS A 17 18.78 -23.32 -14.18
N GLY A 18 18.78 -21.99 -14.14
CA GLY A 18 19.78 -21.18 -13.45
C GLY A 18 19.46 -21.09 -11.97
N ALA A 19 20.36 -21.65 -11.15
CA ALA A 19 20.27 -21.78 -9.71
C ALA A 19 20.27 -20.43 -8.95
N ALA A 20 19.54 -20.41 -7.84
CA ALA A 20 19.65 -19.39 -6.80
C ALA A 20 21.06 -19.42 -6.16
N PRO A 21 21.65 -18.25 -5.83
CA PRO A 21 22.92 -18.19 -5.13
C PRO A 21 22.81 -18.68 -3.67
N PRO A 22 23.88 -19.28 -3.11
CA PRO A 22 23.88 -19.90 -1.80
C PRO A 22 23.86 -18.90 -0.65
N ALA A 23 23.11 -19.24 0.39
CA ALA A 23 23.05 -18.54 1.67
C ALA A 23 24.44 -18.46 2.32
N THR A 24 24.89 -17.24 2.61
CA THR A 24 26.11 -16.96 3.35
C THR A 24 25.88 -17.24 4.85
N THR A 25 26.83 -17.96 5.42
CA THR A 25 26.90 -18.39 6.82
C THR A 25 26.93 -17.20 7.80
N ALA A 26 26.01 -17.21 8.76
CA ALA A 26 26.00 -16.27 9.88
C ALA A 26 27.13 -16.61 10.88
N ALA A 27 27.99 -15.62 11.15
CA ALA A 27 28.98 -15.68 12.22
C ALA A 27 28.33 -15.30 13.55
N THR A 28 28.45 -16.18 14.54
CA THR A 28 27.99 -15.99 15.91
C THR A 28 28.89 -14.99 16.64
N ALA A 29 28.35 -13.85 17.05
CA ALA A 29 29.03 -12.91 17.94
C ALA A 29 28.32 -12.91 19.31
N SER A 30 29.08 -13.29 20.34
CA SER A 30 28.68 -13.33 21.73
C SER A 30 28.29 -11.94 22.26
N VAL A 31 27.12 -11.82 22.90
CA VAL A 31 26.72 -10.60 23.62
C VAL A 31 26.84 -10.86 25.12
N THR A 32 27.72 -10.09 25.75
CA THR A 32 27.90 -10.02 27.20
C THR A 32 26.77 -9.21 27.82
N THR A 33 26.15 -9.74 28.87
CA THR A 33 25.11 -9.10 29.67
C THR A 33 25.61 -7.86 30.40
N SER A 34 24.82 -6.78 30.37
CA SER A 34 24.88 -5.73 31.38
C SER A 34 23.46 -5.25 31.67
N ALA A 35 22.98 -5.61 32.86
CA ALA A 35 21.68 -5.24 33.37
C ALA A 35 21.74 -3.83 33.95
N THR A 36 20.94 -2.92 33.40
CA THR A 36 20.57 -1.67 34.08
C THR A 36 19.05 -1.64 34.22
N LYS A 37 18.62 -1.62 35.48
CA LYS A 37 17.22 -1.57 35.91
C LYS A 37 16.71 -0.14 35.70
N ALA A 38 15.96 0.10 34.62
CA ALA A 38 15.23 1.35 34.43
C ALA A 38 13.81 1.19 35.00
N VAL A 39 13.42 2.14 35.84
CA VAL A 39 12.10 2.23 36.48
C VAL A 39 11.08 2.56 35.39
N ALA A 40 10.01 1.77 35.29
CA ALA A 40 8.94 1.97 34.31
C ALA A 40 8.22 3.30 34.57
N ALA A 41 8.37 4.24 33.63
CA ALA A 41 7.38 5.30 33.43
C ALA A 41 6.25 4.72 32.57
N GLN A 42 5.02 4.88 33.06
CA GLN A 42 3.82 4.38 32.43
C GLN A 42 3.41 5.41 31.35
N ASP A 43 3.91 5.23 30.13
CA ASP A 43 3.60 6.12 29.01
C ASP A 43 2.21 5.79 28.44
N ASN A 44 1.27 6.72 28.62
CA ASN A 44 0.05 6.79 27.83
C ASN A 44 0.43 7.23 26.40
N PRO A 45 0.11 6.47 25.33
CA PRO A 45 0.42 6.90 23.97
C PRO A 45 -0.74 7.74 23.44
N SER A 46 -0.81 9.01 23.80
CA SER A 46 -1.79 9.93 23.20
C SER A 46 -1.34 11.38 23.32
N SER A 47 -0.34 11.75 22.50
CA SER A 47 -0.21 13.05 21.84
C SER A 47 1.17 13.12 21.18
N THR A 48 1.24 12.88 19.88
CA THR A 48 2.43 13.25 19.09
C THR A 48 2.54 14.78 19.18
N THR A 49 3.59 15.30 19.79
CA THR A 49 3.93 16.72 19.67
C THR A 49 4.11 17.01 18.18
N ALA A 50 3.22 17.79 17.59
CA ALA A 50 3.36 18.23 16.21
C ALA A 50 4.66 19.04 16.10
N THR A 51 5.66 18.49 15.43
CA THR A 51 6.79 19.29 14.95
C THR A 51 6.23 20.18 13.85
N PRO A 52 6.43 21.51 13.91
CA PRO A 52 6.04 22.40 12.81
C PRO A 52 6.54 21.83 11.49
N GLY A 53 5.67 21.74 10.49
CA GLY A 53 6.00 21.20 9.17
C GLY A 53 5.95 19.68 9.03
N ARG A 54 5.63 18.91 10.09
CA ARG A 54 5.41 17.46 9.99
C ARG A 54 4.02 17.06 10.46
N TYR A 55 3.29 16.39 9.57
CA TYR A 55 1.93 15.90 9.78
C TYR A 55 1.90 14.38 9.78
N GLY A 56 1.07 13.78 10.64
CA GLY A 56 0.97 12.33 10.79
C GLY A 56 2.02 11.74 11.73
N ASN A 57 2.08 10.40 11.79
CA ASN A 57 3.04 9.67 12.61
C ASN A 57 3.50 8.40 11.87
N PRO A 58 4.37 8.53 10.87
CA PRO A 58 4.81 7.40 10.04
C PRO A 58 5.46 6.29 10.86
N ALA A 59 6.26 6.63 11.88
CA ALA A 59 6.89 5.65 12.75
C ALA A 59 5.87 4.79 13.54
N ALA A 60 4.74 5.37 13.94
CA ALA A 60 3.67 4.62 14.58
C ALA A 60 2.86 3.78 13.59
N ALA A 61 2.65 4.27 12.37
CA ALA A 61 1.94 3.55 11.31
C ALA A 61 2.76 2.38 10.75
N ALA A 62 4.09 2.51 10.66
CA ALA A 62 5.01 1.53 10.09
C ALA A 62 4.90 0.12 10.72
N ARG A 63 4.38 0.01 11.95
CA ARG A 63 4.16 -1.28 12.63
C ARG A 63 3.00 -2.10 12.05
N TYR A 64 2.11 -1.47 11.28
CA TYR A 64 0.94 -2.11 10.65
C TYR A 64 1.12 -2.37 9.16
N TRP A 65 2.20 -1.84 8.59
CA TRP A 65 2.57 -2.16 7.23
C TRP A 65 2.72 -3.68 7.05
N ALA A 66 2.24 -4.15 5.91
CA ALA A 66 2.49 -5.49 5.41
C ALA A 66 2.63 -5.44 3.89
N ALA A 67 3.53 -6.26 3.35
CA ALA A 67 3.60 -6.48 1.90
C ALA A 67 2.40 -7.31 1.43
N GLN A 68 1.90 -7.00 0.23
CA GLN A 68 0.91 -7.82 -0.44
C GLN A 68 1.54 -9.09 -1.03
N SER A 69 0.85 -10.22 -0.92
CA SER A 69 1.30 -11.48 -1.52
C SER A 69 0.74 -11.72 -2.93
N LEU A 70 -0.30 -10.97 -3.31
CA LEU A 70 -0.97 -11.04 -4.61
C LEU A 70 -0.85 -9.70 -5.32
N GLU A 71 -0.76 -9.70 -6.64
CA GLU A 71 -0.59 -8.49 -7.45
C GLU A 71 -1.72 -7.46 -7.27
N ASP A 72 -2.94 -7.94 -7.05
CA ASP A 72 -4.19 -7.20 -7.21
C ASP A 72 -4.96 -6.95 -5.90
N ASN A 73 -4.34 -7.16 -4.73
CA ASN A 73 -4.98 -6.98 -3.43
C ASN A 73 -4.38 -5.85 -2.56
N CYS A 74 -3.65 -4.91 -3.15
CA CYS A 74 -3.07 -3.74 -2.46
C CYS A 74 -4.12 -2.95 -1.64
N GLY A 75 -5.34 -2.83 -2.16
CA GLY A 75 -6.47 -2.21 -1.44
C GLY A 75 -6.84 -2.93 -0.15
N LEU A 76 -6.82 -4.27 -0.12
CA LEU A 76 -7.12 -5.07 1.08
C LEU A 76 -6.07 -4.89 2.15
N VAL A 77 -4.80 -4.91 1.75
CA VAL A 77 -3.67 -4.76 2.67
C VAL A 77 -3.61 -3.33 3.21
N SER A 78 -3.91 -2.32 2.39
CA SER A 78 -4.05 -0.93 2.83
C SER A 78 -5.19 -0.73 3.84
N VAL A 79 -6.32 -1.43 3.66
CA VAL A 79 -7.41 -1.42 4.66
C VAL A 79 -6.97 -2.09 5.96
N ALA A 80 -6.27 -3.23 5.88
CA ALA A 80 -5.76 -3.91 7.07
C ALA A 80 -4.82 -3.02 7.89
N ASP A 81 -3.94 -2.28 7.21
CA ASP A 81 -3.05 -1.29 7.82
C ASP A 81 -3.86 -0.22 8.58
N VAL A 82 -4.80 0.45 7.91
CA VAL A 82 -5.66 1.47 8.53
C VAL A 82 -6.47 0.92 9.71
N VAL A 83 -6.98 -0.31 9.62
CA VAL A 83 -7.64 -0.99 10.75
C VAL A 83 -6.67 -1.19 11.91
N GLY A 84 -5.44 -1.61 11.63
CA GLY A 84 -4.37 -1.72 12.62
C GLY A 84 -4.06 -0.39 13.29
N GLU A 85 -3.88 0.66 12.50
CA GLU A 85 -3.60 2.02 13.00
C GLU A 85 -4.68 2.53 13.96
N ILE A 86 -5.95 2.23 13.69
CA ILE A 86 -7.08 2.71 14.48
C ILE A 86 -7.36 1.81 15.69
N THR A 87 -7.34 0.49 15.51
CA THR A 87 -7.79 -0.47 16.53
C THR A 87 -6.67 -1.03 17.38
N GLY A 88 -5.42 -0.85 16.94
CA GLY A 88 -4.26 -1.46 17.56
C GLY A 88 -3.90 -2.84 16.97
N THR A 89 -4.79 -3.48 16.20
CA THR A 89 -4.62 -4.84 15.68
C THR A 89 -5.07 -4.94 14.24
N ALA A 90 -4.14 -5.20 13.32
CA ALA A 90 -4.46 -5.38 11.91
C ALA A 90 -5.02 -6.80 11.65
N PRO A 91 -6.06 -6.95 10.81
CA PRO A 91 -6.43 -8.25 10.26
C PRO A 91 -5.31 -8.77 9.35
N SER A 92 -5.19 -10.09 9.24
CA SER A 92 -4.26 -10.70 8.28
C SER A 92 -4.76 -10.57 6.84
N GLU A 93 -3.84 -10.64 5.87
CA GLU A 93 -4.18 -10.63 4.45
C GLU A 93 -5.19 -11.72 4.07
N ARG A 94 -5.07 -12.93 4.64
CA ARG A 94 -6.05 -14.02 4.42
C ARG A 94 -7.44 -13.66 4.94
N GLN A 95 -7.55 -13.06 6.14
CA GLN A 95 -8.83 -12.61 6.67
C GLN A 95 -9.45 -11.52 5.79
N MET A 96 -8.64 -10.61 5.25
CA MET A 96 -9.13 -9.59 4.33
C MET A 96 -9.59 -10.18 3.00
N LEU A 97 -8.87 -11.15 2.45
CA LEU A 97 -9.29 -11.85 1.23
C LEU A 97 -10.61 -12.62 1.46
N ASP A 98 -10.75 -13.36 2.58
CA ASP A 98 -12.00 -14.06 2.93
C ASP A 98 -13.17 -13.07 3.08
N LEU A 99 -12.93 -11.91 3.69
CA LEU A 99 -13.93 -10.85 3.83
C LEU A 99 -14.33 -10.29 2.46
N ALA A 100 -13.36 -9.96 1.60
CA ALA A 100 -13.61 -9.37 0.30
C ALA A 100 -14.30 -10.34 -0.68
N GLU A 101 -13.96 -11.64 -0.63
CA GLU A 101 -14.62 -12.68 -1.43
C GLU A 101 -16.08 -12.94 -1.00
N SER A 102 -16.44 -12.59 0.24
CA SER A 102 -17.78 -12.80 0.80
C SER A 102 -18.63 -11.53 0.91
N THR A 103 -18.06 -10.37 0.60
CA THR A 103 -18.73 -9.07 0.71
C THR A 103 -19.10 -8.55 -0.68
N PRO A 104 -20.36 -8.20 -0.95
CA PRO A 104 -20.75 -7.58 -2.22
C PRO A 104 -19.99 -6.26 -2.48
N SER A 105 -19.55 -6.04 -3.72
CA SER A 105 -18.96 -4.77 -4.13
C SER A 105 -19.97 -3.63 -4.07
N GLY A 106 -19.50 -2.43 -3.74
CA GLY A 106 -20.28 -1.20 -3.73
C GLY A 106 -20.55 -0.62 -5.13
N THR A 107 -19.81 -1.07 -6.14
CA THR A 107 -19.82 -0.51 -7.50
C THR A 107 -20.05 -1.56 -8.58
N ASN A 108 -19.53 -2.77 -8.40
CA ASN A 108 -19.56 -3.83 -9.40
C ASN A 108 -20.52 -4.97 -9.01
N PRO A 109 -21.10 -5.71 -9.97
CA PRO A 109 -21.83 -6.94 -9.65
C PRO A 109 -20.88 -8.01 -9.11
N GLY A 110 -21.25 -8.64 -7.99
CA GLY A 110 -20.46 -9.71 -7.37
C GLY A 110 -19.74 -9.27 -6.09
N PRO A 111 -18.79 -10.07 -5.59
CA PRO A 111 -18.00 -9.71 -4.42
C PRO A 111 -16.98 -8.60 -4.72
N ILE A 112 -16.45 -7.96 -3.68
CA ILE A 112 -15.35 -6.97 -3.76
C ILE A 112 -14.11 -7.58 -4.40
N TYR A 113 -13.80 -8.83 -4.05
CA TYR A 113 -12.67 -9.54 -4.63
C TYR A 113 -13.14 -10.91 -5.11
N ALA A 114 -13.38 -11.04 -6.42
CA ALA A 114 -13.79 -12.31 -6.98
C ALA A 114 -12.71 -13.38 -6.77
N PRO A 115 -13.06 -14.66 -6.53
CA PRO A 115 -12.08 -15.74 -6.50
C PRO A 115 -11.30 -15.86 -7.82
N ARG A 116 -10.01 -16.21 -7.78
CA ARG A 116 -9.14 -16.29 -8.97
C ARG A 116 -9.65 -17.17 -10.11
N ASN A 117 -10.50 -18.16 -9.81
CA ASN A 117 -11.10 -19.06 -10.79
C ASN A 117 -12.48 -18.60 -11.29
N ASP A 118 -12.99 -17.47 -10.79
CA ASP A 118 -14.22 -16.84 -11.25
C ASP A 118 -13.93 -15.94 -12.47
N PRO A 119 -14.72 -16.00 -13.56
CA PRO A 119 -14.53 -15.14 -14.72
C PRO A 119 -14.58 -13.62 -14.41
N SER A 120 -15.26 -13.21 -13.34
CA SER A 120 -15.32 -11.82 -12.89
C SER A 120 -14.02 -11.32 -12.24
N HIS A 121 -13.10 -12.23 -11.86
CA HIS A 121 -11.78 -11.88 -11.34
C HIS A 121 -10.87 -11.26 -12.40
N SER A 122 -11.25 -11.32 -13.69
CA SER A 122 -10.50 -10.69 -14.77
C SER A 122 -11.42 -9.83 -15.63
N GLY A 123 -10.94 -8.65 -16.04
CA GLY A 123 -11.68 -7.75 -16.90
C GLY A 123 -11.75 -6.32 -16.37
N PRO A 124 -12.58 -5.46 -16.99
CA PRO A 124 -12.62 -4.03 -16.68
C PRO A 124 -13.23 -3.70 -15.31
N ASN A 125 -13.91 -4.65 -14.68
CA ASN A 125 -14.52 -4.53 -13.36
C ASN A 125 -13.82 -5.43 -12.33
N ALA A 126 -12.63 -5.94 -12.66
CA ALA A 126 -11.85 -6.78 -11.77
C ALA A 126 -11.02 -5.92 -10.82
N GLY A 127 -10.67 -6.51 -9.67
CA GLY A 127 -9.94 -5.82 -8.62
C GLY A 127 -10.87 -5.06 -7.67
N ILE A 128 -10.26 -4.27 -6.80
CA ILE A 128 -10.93 -3.59 -5.70
C ILE A 128 -11.10 -2.12 -6.08
N GLU A 129 -12.31 -1.59 -5.93
CA GLU A 129 -12.61 -0.19 -6.22
C GLU A 129 -12.52 0.69 -4.97
N LEU A 130 -12.33 2.01 -5.14
CA LEU A 130 -12.34 2.97 -4.04
C LEU A 130 -13.58 2.86 -3.13
N ALA A 131 -14.75 2.57 -3.71
CA ALA A 131 -15.98 2.41 -2.96
C ALA A 131 -15.97 1.16 -2.08
N ASP A 132 -15.27 0.12 -2.50
CA ASP A 132 -15.15 -1.14 -1.76
C ASP A 132 -14.30 -0.95 -0.49
N LEU A 133 -13.28 -0.09 -0.53
CA LEU A 133 -12.49 0.28 0.65
C LEU A 133 -13.38 0.87 1.76
N VAL A 134 -14.38 1.67 1.40
CA VAL A 134 -15.34 2.23 2.36
C VAL A 134 -16.21 1.13 2.97
N VAL A 135 -16.68 0.17 2.17
CA VAL A 135 -17.45 -0.97 2.65
C VAL A 135 -16.62 -1.83 3.61
N LEU A 136 -15.36 -2.09 3.26
CA LEU A 136 -14.45 -2.89 4.09
C LEU A 136 -14.10 -2.17 5.41
N LEU A 137 -13.85 -0.87 5.40
CA LEU A 137 -13.62 -0.10 6.63
C LEU A 137 -14.87 -0.07 7.52
N ASP A 138 -16.06 0.03 6.94
CA ASP A 138 -17.33 0.01 7.68
C ASP A 138 -17.58 -1.34 8.38
N HIS A 139 -17.11 -2.45 7.79
CA HIS A 139 -17.14 -3.78 8.44
C HIS A 139 -16.43 -3.77 9.80
N PHE A 140 -15.34 -3.00 9.93
CA PHE A 140 -14.60 -2.82 11.18
C PHE A 140 -15.13 -1.67 12.05
N GLY A 141 -16.26 -1.07 11.69
CA GLY A 141 -16.87 0.07 12.39
C GLY A 141 -16.14 1.40 12.15
N ILE A 142 -15.25 1.47 11.16
CA ILE A 142 -14.50 2.67 10.82
C ILE A 142 -15.27 3.41 9.73
N LYS A 143 -15.85 4.56 10.11
CA LYS A 143 -16.51 5.42 9.12
C LYS A 143 -15.48 6.09 8.23
N SER A 144 -15.74 6.13 6.93
CA SER A 144 -14.87 6.73 5.93
C SER A 144 -15.69 7.22 4.73
N GLU A 145 -15.04 7.99 3.89
CA GLU A 145 -15.63 8.58 2.69
C GLU A 145 -14.60 8.66 1.57
N MET A 146 -15.07 8.58 0.32
CA MET A 146 -14.24 8.85 -0.85
C MET A 146 -14.23 10.36 -1.12
N VAL A 147 -13.08 10.88 -1.51
CA VAL A 147 -12.91 12.27 -1.92
C VAL A 147 -12.03 12.29 -3.17
N SER A 148 -12.31 13.21 -4.10
CA SER A 148 -11.52 13.42 -5.31
C SER A 148 -11.43 14.90 -5.68
N ALA A 149 -10.77 15.22 -6.80
CA ALA A 149 -10.66 16.59 -7.34
C ALA A 149 -12.01 17.24 -7.69
N THR A 150 -13.12 16.48 -7.69
CA THR A 150 -14.47 17.05 -7.76
C THR A 150 -14.84 17.87 -6.51
N GLU A 151 -14.12 17.68 -5.41
CA GLU A 151 -14.23 18.41 -4.15
C GLU A 151 -12.88 19.07 -3.80
N PRO A 152 -12.46 20.12 -4.54
CA PRO A 152 -11.08 20.64 -4.49
C PRO A 152 -10.65 21.13 -3.10
N ASP A 153 -11.57 21.59 -2.26
CA ASP A 153 -11.28 22.01 -0.88
C ASP A 153 -10.99 20.84 0.08
N ARG A 154 -11.22 19.60 -0.38
CA ARG A 154 -11.11 18.37 0.41
C ARG A 154 -10.03 17.43 -0.11
N THR A 155 -9.35 17.79 -1.20
CA THR A 155 -8.22 17.05 -1.74
C THR A 155 -6.99 17.95 -1.88
N GLY A 156 -5.91 17.43 -2.48
CA GLY A 156 -4.61 18.07 -2.52
C GLY A 156 -3.83 17.97 -1.21
N LEU A 157 -2.55 18.36 -1.25
CA LEU A 157 -1.64 18.30 -0.09
C LEU A 157 -2.19 19.02 1.15
N PRO A 158 -2.73 20.25 1.06
CA PRO A 158 -3.23 20.93 2.26
C PRO A 158 -4.37 20.17 2.95
N ALA A 159 -5.21 19.46 2.21
CA ALA A 159 -6.27 18.65 2.80
C ALA A 159 -5.69 17.40 3.49
N LEU A 160 -4.71 16.73 2.87
CA LEU A 160 -4.05 15.57 3.47
C LEU A 160 -3.32 15.96 4.76
N GLU A 161 -2.60 17.08 4.76
CA GLU A 161 -1.96 17.65 5.96
C GLU A 161 -2.98 17.86 7.09
N GLN A 162 -4.15 18.46 6.79
CA GLN A 162 -5.21 18.66 7.78
C GLN A 162 -5.81 17.35 8.30
N TYR A 163 -5.95 16.35 7.44
CA TYR A 163 -6.45 15.03 7.83
C TYR A 163 -5.46 14.32 8.75
N LEU A 164 -4.18 14.30 8.39
CA LEU A 164 -3.10 13.76 9.20
C LEU A 164 -2.94 14.49 10.53
N ALA A 165 -3.05 15.83 10.55
CA ALA A 165 -3.01 16.65 11.77
C ALA A 165 -4.13 16.27 12.75
N LYS A 166 -5.27 15.81 12.23
CA LYS A 166 -6.44 15.36 13.01
C LYS A 166 -6.42 13.85 13.26
N ASN A 167 -5.30 13.18 13.00
CA ASN A 167 -5.14 11.72 13.14
C ASN A 167 -6.20 10.91 12.35
N ARG A 168 -6.68 11.46 11.21
CA ARG A 168 -7.48 10.72 10.22
C ARG A 168 -6.54 9.88 9.36
N LYS A 169 -7.01 8.73 8.89
CA LYS A 169 -6.24 7.81 8.03
C LYS A 169 -6.65 7.98 6.58
N ILE A 170 -5.68 7.85 5.68
CA ILE A 170 -5.82 8.18 4.27
C ILE A 170 -5.27 7.03 3.44
N ILE A 171 -6.12 6.44 2.61
CA ILE A 171 -5.71 5.54 1.54
C ILE A 171 -5.77 6.34 0.24
N ALA A 172 -4.66 6.45 -0.49
CA ALA A 172 -4.62 7.13 -1.78
C ALA A 172 -4.65 6.12 -2.93
N PHE A 173 -5.32 6.51 -4.02
CA PHE A 173 -5.29 5.76 -5.27
C PHE A 173 -4.30 6.41 -6.23
N VAL A 174 -3.22 5.72 -6.56
CA VAL A 174 -2.07 6.28 -7.28
C VAL A 174 -1.66 5.36 -8.42
N ASN A 175 -0.80 5.87 -9.30
CA ASN A 175 -0.07 5.05 -10.25
C ASN A 175 1.20 4.47 -9.59
N SER A 176 1.28 3.14 -9.47
CA SER A 176 2.42 2.43 -8.89
C SER A 176 3.73 2.69 -9.65
N SER A 177 3.68 2.74 -10.98
CA SER A 177 4.88 2.92 -11.81
C SER A 177 5.55 4.29 -11.65
N VAL A 178 4.80 5.33 -11.29
CA VAL A 178 5.37 6.63 -10.93
C VAL A 178 6.02 6.57 -9.54
N ILE A 179 5.39 5.93 -8.56
CA ILE A 179 5.93 5.76 -7.21
C ILE A 179 7.23 4.96 -7.24
N LEU A 180 7.20 3.78 -7.87
CA LEU A 180 8.31 2.82 -7.94
C LEU A 180 9.35 3.15 -9.03
N ASN A 181 9.08 4.18 -9.84
CA ASN A 181 9.84 4.49 -11.05
C ASN A 181 10.04 3.28 -11.99
N ALA A 182 8.99 2.46 -12.15
CA ALA A 182 8.99 1.29 -13.01
C ALA A 182 8.75 1.66 -14.49
N ASP A 183 9.13 0.75 -15.40
CA ASP A 183 8.93 0.89 -16.85
C ASP A 183 7.62 0.23 -17.29
N ASP A 184 6.51 0.86 -16.90
CA ASP A 184 5.14 0.47 -17.29
C ASP A 184 4.26 1.74 -17.44
N GLN A 185 2.95 1.60 -17.62
CA GLN A 185 2.01 2.69 -17.81
C GLN A 185 2.05 3.69 -16.66
N ARG A 186 2.07 4.99 -16.99
CA ARG A 186 2.13 6.11 -16.02
C ARG A 186 0.98 7.09 -16.14
N THR A 187 -0.15 6.65 -16.69
CA THR A 187 -1.28 7.54 -17.07
C THR A 187 -2.57 7.26 -16.33
N LYS A 188 -2.69 6.11 -15.68
CA LYS A 188 -3.87 5.72 -14.89
C LYS A 188 -3.45 5.22 -13.52
N ALA A 189 -4.20 5.54 -12.49
CA ALA A 189 -4.00 4.91 -11.19
C ALA A 189 -4.35 3.42 -11.25
N ASP A 190 -3.60 2.62 -10.51
CA ASP A 190 -3.72 1.16 -10.44
C ASP A 190 -3.37 0.60 -9.06
N HIS A 191 -3.04 1.46 -8.09
CA HIS A 191 -2.46 1.02 -6.82
C HIS A 191 -3.00 1.80 -5.63
N PHE A 192 -3.25 1.08 -4.53
CA PHE A 192 -3.65 1.64 -3.25
C PHE A 192 -2.52 1.55 -2.25
N LEU A 193 -2.33 2.64 -1.51
CA LEU A 193 -1.35 2.72 -0.43
C LEU A 193 -1.84 3.67 0.66
N VAL A 194 -1.23 3.60 1.84
CA VAL A 194 -1.60 4.45 2.98
C VAL A 194 -0.63 5.62 3.08
N VAL A 195 -1.17 6.85 3.12
CA VAL A 195 -0.36 8.05 3.41
C VAL A 195 -0.28 8.21 4.93
N THR A 196 0.91 8.01 5.49
CA THR A 196 1.13 7.96 6.95
C THR A 196 1.73 9.23 7.52
N GLY A 197 2.32 10.07 6.65
CA GLY A 197 2.85 11.37 7.03
C GLY A 197 3.23 12.26 5.86
N ILE A 198 3.32 13.56 6.12
CA ILE A 198 3.83 14.58 5.19
C ILE A 198 4.80 15.47 5.96
N ASP A 199 5.99 15.64 5.40
CA ASP A 199 7.03 16.51 5.92
C ASP A 199 7.27 17.65 4.92
N THR A 200 6.74 18.84 5.24
CA THR A 200 6.79 20.01 4.36
C THR A 200 8.15 20.69 4.38
N ASP A 201 8.97 20.45 5.40
CA ASP A 201 10.32 21.04 5.47
C ASP A 201 11.27 20.31 4.52
N THR A 202 11.12 18.98 4.41
CA THR A 202 11.93 18.13 3.53
C THR A 202 11.25 17.77 2.21
N GLN A 203 9.97 18.12 2.04
CA GLN A 203 9.15 17.81 0.86
C GLN A 203 9.03 16.29 0.63
N ILE A 204 8.79 15.54 1.70
CA ILE A 204 8.64 14.08 1.69
C ILE A 204 7.22 13.68 2.09
N VAL A 205 6.68 12.69 1.39
CA VAL A 205 5.48 11.95 1.78
C VAL A 205 5.91 10.58 2.25
N HIS A 206 5.41 10.19 3.43
CA HIS A 206 5.64 8.91 4.05
C HIS A 206 4.48 7.97 3.74
N LEU A 207 4.78 6.77 3.27
CA LEU A 207 3.83 5.81 2.74
C LEU A 207 4.01 4.45 3.41
N ASN A 208 2.91 3.81 3.77
CA ASN A 208 2.89 2.35 3.89
C ASN A 208 2.36 1.81 2.55
N ASP A 209 3.28 1.41 1.69
CA ASP A 209 2.99 0.87 0.37
C ASP A 209 3.05 -0.67 0.44
N PRO A 210 1.94 -1.39 0.20
CA PRO A 210 1.93 -2.85 0.24
C PRO A 210 2.69 -3.50 -0.93
N GLY A 211 3.00 -2.76 -2.00
CA GLY A 211 3.79 -3.23 -3.15
C GLY A 211 5.30 -3.16 -2.95
N ILE A 212 5.77 -2.63 -1.83
CA ILE A 212 7.20 -2.52 -1.47
C ILE A 212 7.53 -3.59 -0.40
N ASP A 213 8.81 -3.79 -0.08
CA ASP A 213 9.29 -4.80 0.87
C ASP A 213 9.66 -4.24 2.26
N HIS A 214 9.32 -2.97 2.53
CA HIS A 214 9.55 -2.32 3.80
C HIS A 214 8.48 -1.26 4.11
N ALA A 215 8.36 -0.94 5.40
CA ALA A 215 7.45 0.09 5.91
C ALA A 215 8.06 1.49 5.79
N ASP A 216 7.20 2.51 5.82
CA ASP A 216 7.60 3.93 5.77
C ASP A 216 8.44 4.28 4.52
N GLU A 217 7.96 3.87 3.35
CA GLU A 217 8.52 4.33 2.07
C GLU A 217 8.44 5.86 2.00
N GLN A 218 9.52 6.49 1.54
CA GLN A 218 9.65 7.94 1.48
C GLN A 218 9.80 8.41 0.05
N VAL A 219 8.77 9.08 -0.46
CA VAL A 219 8.78 9.67 -1.80
C VAL A 219 8.76 11.19 -1.74
N GLY A 220 9.36 11.83 -2.74
CA GLY A 220 9.22 13.28 -2.89
C GLY A 220 7.77 13.67 -3.14
N VAL A 221 7.35 14.80 -2.57
CA VAL A 221 5.99 15.36 -2.78
C VAL A 221 5.64 15.47 -4.26
N ALA A 222 6.57 15.91 -5.12
CA ALA A 222 6.32 16.00 -6.56
C ALA A 222 6.05 14.65 -7.22
N THR A 223 6.75 13.59 -6.78
CA THR A 223 6.53 12.21 -7.27
C THR A 223 5.15 11.72 -6.84
N PHE A 224 4.82 11.88 -5.55
CA PHE A 224 3.50 11.50 -5.03
C PHE A 224 2.38 12.22 -5.77
N MET A 225 2.48 13.54 -5.94
CA MET A 225 1.47 14.32 -6.66
C MET A 225 1.32 13.88 -8.11
N THR A 226 2.42 13.58 -8.81
CA THR A 226 2.38 13.07 -10.18
C THR A 226 1.67 11.71 -10.25
N ALA A 227 1.92 10.81 -9.30
CA ALA A 227 1.28 9.51 -9.24
C ALA A 227 -0.21 9.62 -8.90
N TRP A 228 -0.55 10.50 -7.97
CA TRP A 228 -1.90 10.70 -7.45
C TRP A 228 -2.83 11.46 -8.41
N GLU A 229 -2.29 12.37 -9.22
CA GLU A 229 -3.06 13.08 -10.25
C GLU A 229 -3.71 12.11 -11.25
N THR A 230 -3.14 10.91 -11.45
CA THR A 230 -3.69 9.90 -12.36
C THR A 230 -5.02 9.29 -11.91
N SER A 231 -5.48 9.58 -10.68
CA SER A 231 -6.79 9.22 -10.15
C SER A 231 -7.70 10.42 -9.89
N ASP A 232 -7.40 11.60 -10.44
CA ASP A 232 -8.04 12.86 -10.04
C ASP A 232 -7.89 13.11 -8.53
N GLN A 233 -6.71 12.82 -7.98
CA GLN A 233 -6.40 12.98 -6.56
C GLN A 233 -7.42 12.27 -5.65
N SER A 234 -7.79 11.05 -6.01
CA SER A 234 -8.77 10.27 -5.27
C SER A 234 -8.18 9.60 -4.03
N ILE A 235 -8.94 9.65 -2.93
CA ILE A 235 -8.60 9.04 -1.65
C ILE A 235 -9.84 8.42 -1.00
N VAL A 236 -9.60 7.50 -0.07
CA VAL A 236 -10.51 7.20 1.03
C VAL A 236 -9.93 7.80 2.31
N VAL A 237 -10.73 8.56 3.04
CA VAL A 237 -10.32 9.16 4.32
C VAL A 237 -11.29 8.77 5.43
N THR A 238 -10.78 8.35 6.57
CA THR A 238 -11.60 7.98 7.74
C THR A 238 -12.26 9.21 8.36
N ALA A 239 -13.35 9.06 9.09
CA ALA A 239 -13.90 10.14 9.91
C ALA A 239 -12.88 10.61 10.97
N ALA A 240 -13.10 11.78 11.55
CA ALA A 240 -12.32 12.23 12.70
C ALA A 240 -12.52 11.27 13.88
N PRO A 241 -11.47 10.96 14.65
CA PRO A 241 -11.61 10.25 15.92
C PRO A 241 -12.60 10.97 16.85
N ILE A 242 -13.40 10.21 17.59
CA ILE A 242 -14.37 10.72 18.58
C ILE A 242 -13.67 11.00 19.91
#